data_AF-I8J3B6-F1
#
_entry.id   AF-I8J3B6-F1
#
_cell.length_a   1.000
_cell.length_b   1.000
_cell.length_c   1.000
_cell.angle_alpha   90.00
_cell.angle_beta   90.00
_cell.angle_gamma   90.00
#
_symmetry.space_group_name_H-M   'P 1'
#
loop_
_entity.id
_entity.type
_entity.pdbx_description
1 polymer ?
#
loop_
_entity_poly.entity_id
_entity_poly.type
_entity_poly.pdbx_seq_one_letter_code
_entity_poly.pdbx_strand_id
1 'polypeptide(L)'
;MASIFSRLLQLYKVKNKTGKTPLEDFITEVLAGILQSNQQLLDSFVNDVLHIEGSNFKVESQVPFTLECDKNCIIDLVFENETTICFLENKVASDEGERQLERYAAVLIKLAKLKFKDTHLRYCTKRYDPKTVSSCSFKQFRWQQIYEFLYKQEETEVINNFLQLLRSEKMAGIKDFQIEDVLVMKGLQAVMSKMDEMLELVLPDFTKNFGVPHQRGYGHLKQLPLHNQYCMLTTNYNESFIEVKVGFEMESVTDHPSPILFVQVHCDKDINFAQKMKSHSEGEDTKFDFYQIENEEVYAWFEETLLNFLASSRQKEEIIEWFARKMGVTKRIIDQVYDKIH
;
A
#
# COMPACT_ATOMS: atom_id res chain seq x y z
N MET A 1 -12.87 10.82 -2.50
CA MET A 1 -12.25 11.94 -3.24
C MET A 1 -10.77 11.99 -2.93
N ALA A 2 -9.88 12.02 -3.93
CA ALA A 2 -8.43 12.11 -3.71
C ALA A 2 -8.01 13.55 -3.37
N SER A 3 -7.08 13.74 -2.43
CA SER A 3 -6.59 15.08 -2.08
C SER A 3 -5.81 15.71 -3.24
N ILE A 4 -5.70 17.04 -3.26
CA ILE A 4 -4.90 17.74 -4.30
C ILE A 4 -3.45 17.24 -4.30
N PHE A 5 -2.89 16.93 -3.13
CA PHE A 5 -1.55 16.40 -3.00
C PHE A 5 -1.42 14.98 -3.56
N SER A 6 -2.42 14.11 -3.37
CA SER A 6 -2.43 12.78 -4.00
C SER A 6 -2.41 12.89 -5.52
N ARG A 7 -3.15 13.85 -6.10
CA ARG A 7 -3.15 14.12 -7.55
C ARG A 7 -1.80 14.65 -8.04
N LEU A 8 -1.18 15.57 -7.30
CA LEU A 8 0.14 16.12 -7.64
C LEU A 8 1.22 15.03 -7.58
N LEU A 9 1.22 14.20 -6.54
CA LEU A 9 2.13 13.07 -6.43
C LEU A 9 1.95 12.06 -7.57
N GLN A 10 0.70 11.80 -7.98
CA GLN A 10 0.40 10.92 -9.11
C GLN A 10 0.99 11.47 -10.43
N LEU A 11 0.90 12.79 -10.68
CA LEU A 11 1.52 13.39 -11.86
C LEU A 11 3.04 13.17 -11.92
N TYR A 12 3.72 13.24 -10.77
CA TYR A 12 5.15 12.93 -10.70
C TYR A 12 5.44 11.46 -10.97
N LYS A 13 4.65 10.54 -10.38
CA LYS A 13 4.80 9.09 -10.60
C LYS A 13 4.62 8.70 -12.07
N VAL A 14 3.62 9.27 -12.75
CA VAL A 14 3.34 9.00 -14.17
C VAL A 14 4.49 9.47 -15.08
N LYS A 15 5.18 10.57 -14.73
CA LYS A 15 6.25 11.15 -15.54
C LYS A 15 7.64 10.54 -15.26
N ASN A 16 7.88 9.99 -14.08
CA ASN A 16 9.17 9.41 -13.72
C ASN A 16 9.27 7.91 -14.09
N LYS A 17 9.86 7.62 -15.26
CA LYS A 17 10.13 6.25 -15.74
C LYS A 17 11.21 5.49 -14.94
N THR A 18 11.87 6.14 -13.99
CA THR A 18 13.07 5.63 -13.27
C THR A 18 12.74 4.89 -11.97
N GLY A 19 11.47 4.77 -11.59
CA GLY A 19 11.02 3.93 -10.45
C GLY A 19 11.37 4.43 -9.04
N LYS A 20 12.21 5.46 -8.89
CA LYS A 20 12.47 6.08 -7.59
C LYS A 20 11.30 6.97 -7.21
N THR A 21 10.49 6.52 -6.26
CA THR A 21 9.31 7.25 -5.80
C THR A 21 9.75 8.44 -4.95
N PRO A 22 9.43 9.70 -5.31
CA PRO A 22 9.80 10.90 -4.54
C PRO A 22 8.85 11.13 -3.35
N LEU A 23 8.27 10.06 -2.79
CA LEU A 23 7.21 10.17 -1.78
C LEU A 23 7.74 10.82 -0.51
N GLU A 24 8.96 10.46 -0.11
CA GLU A 24 9.65 11.00 1.06
C GLU A 24 9.89 12.50 0.90
N ASP A 25 10.61 12.91 -0.17
CA ASP A 25 10.86 14.31 -0.52
C ASP A 25 9.55 15.09 -0.63
N PHE A 26 8.54 14.56 -1.32
CA PHE A 26 7.27 15.23 -1.53
C PHE A 26 6.54 15.51 -0.21
N ILE A 27 6.47 14.53 0.69
CA ILE A 27 5.84 14.71 2.00
C ILE A 27 6.65 15.71 2.85
N THR A 28 7.98 15.60 2.82
CA THR A 28 8.89 16.52 3.52
C THR A 28 8.66 17.97 3.08
N GLU A 29 8.58 18.22 1.78
CA GLU A 29 8.34 19.56 1.22
C GLU A 29 6.96 20.12 1.58
N VAL A 30 5.91 19.28 1.52
CA VAL A 30 4.57 19.73 1.95
C VAL A 30 4.55 20.06 3.44
N LEU A 31 5.20 19.25 4.29
CA LEU A 31 5.32 19.55 5.71
C LEU A 31 6.09 20.86 5.95
N ALA A 32 7.23 21.06 5.27
CA ALA A 32 8.02 22.29 5.37
C ALA A 32 7.17 23.51 5.02
N GLY A 33 6.45 23.48 3.90
CA GLY A 33 5.59 24.58 3.45
C GLY A 33 4.46 24.89 4.43
N ILE A 34 3.83 23.87 5.02
CA ILE A 34 2.80 24.05 6.06
C ILE A 34 3.41 24.76 7.27
N LEU A 35 4.55 24.28 7.77
CA LEU A 35 5.18 24.86 8.96
C LEU A 35 5.67 26.30 8.69
N GLN A 36 6.22 26.58 7.52
CA GLN A 36 6.65 27.95 7.14
C GLN A 36 5.50 28.94 7.05
N SER A 37 4.27 28.48 6.81
CA SER A 37 3.11 29.37 6.62
C SER A 37 2.68 30.11 7.90
N ASN A 38 3.05 29.59 9.08
CA ASN A 38 2.62 30.15 10.36
C ASN A 38 3.70 29.92 11.44
N GLN A 39 4.30 31.00 11.94
CA GLN A 39 5.35 30.95 12.96
C GLN A 39 4.91 30.27 14.26
N GLN A 40 3.68 30.52 14.72
CA GLN A 40 3.15 29.90 15.94
C GLN A 40 2.96 28.39 15.76
N LEU A 41 2.52 27.96 14.58
CA LEU A 41 2.40 26.54 14.23
C LEU A 41 3.78 25.87 14.21
N LEU A 42 4.77 26.51 13.57
CA LEU A 42 6.15 26.04 13.51
C LEU A 42 6.77 25.91 14.90
N ASP A 43 6.68 26.96 15.71
CA ASP A 43 7.22 26.92 17.07
C ASP A 43 6.51 25.81 17.88
N SER A 44 5.18 25.72 17.81
CA SER A 44 4.43 24.65 18.50
C SER A 44 4.85 23.25 18.02
N PHE A 45 5.11 23.07 16.73
CA PHE A 45 5.61 21.80 16.20
C PHE A 45 6.97 21.42 16.80
N VAL A 46 7.91 22.38 16.86
CA VAL A 46 9.24 22.15 17.43
C VAL A 46 9.15 21.80 18.92
N ASN A 47 8.29 22.49 19.67
CA ASN A 47 8.09 22.23 21.10
C ASN A 47 7.37 20.90 21.35
N ASP A 48 6.26 20.62 20.67
CA ASP A 48 5.37 19.50 21.00
C ASP A 48 5.79 18.18 20.34
N VAL A 49 6.29 18.24 19.09
CA VAL A 49 6.65 17.05 18.31
C VAL A 49 8.14 16.76 18.41
N LEU A 50 8.98 17.80 18.24
CA LEU A 50 10.44 17.62 18.32
C LEU A 50 10.95 17.66 19.77
N HIS A 51 10.14 18.13 20.73
CA HIS A 51 10.51 18.25 22.13
C HIS A 51 11.76 19.10 22.32
N ILE A 52 11.74 20.29 21.74
CA ILE A 52 12.81 21.28 21.82
C ILE A 52 12.17 22.60 22.22
N GLU A 53 12.51 23.09 23.40
CA GLU A 53 11.97 24.34 23.91
C GLU A 53 12.53 25.54 23.16
N GLY A 54 11.65 26.45 22.72
CA GLY A 54 12.07 27.71 22.12
C GLY A 54 11.00 28.34 21.23
N SER A 55 11.37 29.46 20.60
CA SER A 55 10.53 30.18 19.66
C SER A 55 11.37 30.76 18.51
N ASN A 56 10.69 31.38 17.55
CA ASN A 56 11.30 32.01 16.38
C ASN A 56 12.16 31.03 15.56
N PHE A 57 11.74 29.77 15.49
CA PHE A 57 12.39 28.79 14.64
C PHE A 57 12.16 29.13 13.17
N LYS A 58 13.13 28.81 12.34
CA LYS A 58 12.99 28.72 10.89
C LYS A 58 13.10 27.26 10.50
N VAL A 59 12.37 26.85 9.48
CA VAL A 59 12.50 25.52 8.89
C VAL A 59 12.92 25.65 7.43
N GLU A 60 13.95 24.90 7.06
CA GLU A 60 14.42 24.76 5.68
C GLU A 60 14.49 23.28 5.33
N SER A 61 14.15 22.93 4.10
CA SER A 61 14.22 21.56 3.60
C SER A 61 15.43 21.34 2.70
N GLN A 62 15.87 20.09 2.62
CA GLN A 62 16.92 19.64 1.70
C GLN A 62 18.23 20.45 1.83
N VAL A 63 18.67 20.68 3.06
CA VAL A 63 19.80 21.57 3.37
C VAL A 63 21.13 20.81 3.25
N PRO A 64 22.04 21.22 2.34
CA PRO A 64 23.32 20.56 2.17
C PRO A 64 24.36 21.01 3.21
N PHE A 65 25.09 20.05 3.77
CA PHE A 65 26.28 20.25 4.57
C PHE A 65 27.47 19.48 3.99
N THR A 66 28.67 20.01 4.23
CA THR A 66 29.92 19.39 3.74
C THR A 66 30.73 18.84 4.91
N LEU A 67 31.05 17.55 4.83
CA LEU A 67 32.09 16.92 5.64
C LEU A 67 33.30 16.60 4.76
N GLU A 68 34.50 16.59 5.34
CA GLU A 68 35.75 16.37 4.58
C GLU A 68 35.74 15.02 3.83
N CYS A 69 35.15 13.99 4.43
CA CYS A 69 35.04 12.65 3.86
C CYS A 69 33.68 12.36 3.19
N ASP A 70 32.68 13.23 3.36
CA ASP A 70 31.30 13.01 2.86
C ASP A 70 30.74 14.30 2.23
N LYS A 71 30.75 14.36 0.89
CA LYS A 71 30.32 15.54 0.13
C LYS A 71 28.81 15.63 -0.12
N ASN A 72 28.04 14.61 0.23
CA ASN A 72 26.60 14.51 -0.05
C ASN A 72 25.79 14.33 1.25
N CYS A 73 25.95 15.24 2.21
CA CYS A 73 25.16 15.24 3.45
C CYS A 73 24.02 16.25 3.32
N ILE A 74 22.89 15.82 2.77
CA ILE A 74 21.69 16.67 2.63
C ILE A 74 20.72 16.28 3.74
N ILE A 75 20.30 17.24 4.55
CA ILE A 75 19.36 17.03 5.66
C ILE A 75 17.94 17.33 5.16
N ASP A 76 16.99 16.44 5.42
CA ASP A 76 15.61 16.60 4.98
C ASP A 76 14.96 17.88 5.51
N LEU A 77 15.06 18.13 6.82
CA LEU A 77 14.58 19.36 7.46
C LEU A 77 15.57 19.86 8.52
N VAL A 78 15.84 21.16 8.48
CA VAL A 78 16.63 21.89 9.47
C VAL A 78 15.76 22.91 10.16
N PHE A 79 15.63 22.79 11.48
CA PHE A 79 14.98 23.77 12.33
C PHE A 79 16.05 24.58 13.06
N GLU A 80 16.10 25.89 12.89
CA GLU A 80 17.14 26.74 13.48
C GLU A 80 16.54 28.03 14.05
N ASN A 81 16.92 28.39 15.28
CA ASN A 81 16.74 29.73 15.84
C ASN A 81 18.09 30.28 16.31
N GLU A 82 18.13 31.34 17.12
CA GLU A 82 19.38 31.95 17.56
C GLU A 82 20.28 31.00 18.36
N THR A 83 19.70 30.16 19.22
CA THR A 83 20.44 29.33 20.18
C THR A 83 20.46 27.85 19.81
N THR A 84 19.58 27.39 18.93
CA THR A 84 19.30 25.97 18.73
C THR A 84 19.28 25.61 17.25
N ILE A 85 19.77 24.42 16.93
CA ILE A 85 19.62 23.78 15.62
C ILE A 85 19.23 22.31 15.77
N CYS A 86 18.21 21.91 15.01
CA CYS A 86 17.72 20.54 14.97
C CYS A 86 17.69 20.03 13.53
N PHE A 87 18.29 18.87 13.32
CA PHE A 87 18.13 18.11 12.08
C PHE A 87 17.03 17.08 12.25
N LEU A 88 16.15 16.99 11.27
CA LEU A 88 15.12 15.97 11.18
C LEU A 88 15.33 15.20 9.87
N GLU A 89 15.54 13.90 9.99
CA GLU A 89 15.50 12.94 8.89
C GLU A 89 14.13 12.26 8.86
N ASN A 90 13.52 12.18 7.68
CA ASN A 90 12.22 11.58 7.47
C ASN A 90 12.34 10.29 6.67
N LYS A 91 11.66 9.22 7.09
CA LYS A 91 11.54 7.97 6.34
C LYS A 91 10.10 7.57 6.14
N VAL A 92 9.72 7.35 4.89
CA VAL A 92 8.36 6.93 4.54
C VAL A 92 8.35 5.52 3.97
N ALA A 93 9.08 5.30 2.87
CA ALA A 93 9.10 4.04 2.15
C ALA A 93 10.50 3.48 1.93
N SER A 94 11.53 4.24 2.32
CA SER A 94 12.92 3.85 2.21
C SER A 94 13.49 3.49 3.59
N ASP A 95 14.50 2.63 3.58
CA ASP A 95 15.36 2.42 4.74
C ASP A 95 16.37 3.56 4.88
N GLU A 96 16.97 3.69 6.06
CA GLU A 96 18.06 4.64 6.29
C GLU A 96 19.21 4.42 5.30
N GLY A 97 19.73 5.51 4.73
CA GLY A 97 20.95 5.45 3.92
C GLY A 97 22.15 5.04 4.76
N GLU A 98 23.15 4.43 4.13
CA GLU A 98 24.36 3.98 4.82
C GLU A 98 24.97 5.13 5.65
N ARG A 99 25.11 4.91 6.97
CA ARG A 99 25.71 5.84 7.95
C ARG A 99 25.09 7.24 7.97
N GLN A 100 23.83 7.39 7.55
CA GLN A 100 23.20 8.69 7.38
C GLN A 100 23.08 9.45 8.70
N LEU A 101 22.54 8.83 9.75
CA LEU A 101 22.41 9.47 11.06
C LEU A 101 23.77 9.77 11.70
N GLU A 102 24.78 8.93 11.46
CA GLU A 102 26.16 9.17 11.94
C GLU A 102 26.75 10.45 11.32
N ARG A 103 26.59 10.62 10.00
CA ARG A 103 27.06 11.83 9.30
C ARG A 103 26.37 13.08 9.84
N TYR A 104 25.07 13.00 10.08
CA TYR A 104 24.30 14.14 10.57
C TYR A 104 24.72 14.55 11.97
N ALA A 105 24.94 13.56 12.85
CA ALA A 105 25.48 13.81 14.17
C ALA A 105 26.88 14.45 14.11
N ALA A 106 27.74 14.02 13.19
CA ALA A 106 29.07 14.62 13.00
C ALA A 106 28.99 16.10 12.58
N VAL A 107 28.04 16.46 11.70
CA VAL A 107 27.78 17.86 11.32
C VAL A 107 27.30 18.66 12.53
N LEU A 108 26.34 18.14 13.31
CA LEU A 108 25.84 18.80 14.51
C LEU A 108 26.94 19.06 15.54
N ILE A 109 27.83 18.09 15.80
CA ILE A 109 28.98 18.27 16.71
C ILE A 109 29.88 19.42 16.24
N LYS A 110 30.10 19.56 14.93
CA LYS A 110 30.89 20.67 14.38
C LYS A 110 30.17 22.00 14.56
N LEU A 111 28.86 22.05 14.34
CA LEU A 111 28.05 23.26 14.50
C LEU A 111 27.95 23.70 15.96
N ALA A 112 27.82 22.76 16.90
CA ALA A 112 27.83 23.05 18.33
C ALA A 112 29.12 23.79 18.74
N LYS A 113 30.28 23.35 18.23
CA LYS A 113 31.58 23.96 18.52
C LYS A 113 31.79 25.32 17.85
N LEU A 114 31.32 25.49 16.62
CA LEU A 114 31.58 26.69 15.82
C LEU A 114 30.56 27.81 16.05
N LYS A 115 29.29 27.47 16.28
CA LYS A 115 28.19 28.41 16.42
C LYS A 115 27.66 28.54 17.85
N PHE A 116 28.17 27.74 18.80
CA PHE A 116 27.71 27.71 20.20
C PHE A 116 26.20 27.49 20.33
N LYS A 117 25.65 26.59 19.51
CA LYS A 117 24.22 26.23 19.52
C LYS A 117 23.97 24.89 20.20
N ASP A 118 22.80 24.77 20.83
CA ASP A 118 22.24 23.50 21.24
C ASP A 118 21.85 22.69 20.00
N THR A 119 22.22 21.41 19.97
CA THR A 119 22.10 20.56 18.78
C THR A 119 21.26 19.34 19.03
N HIS A 120 20.33 19.08 18.11
CA HIS A 120 19.38 17.98 18.21
C HIS A 120 19.31 17.21 16.89
N LEU A 121 19.22 15.89 17.00
CA LEU A 121 18.92 15.01 15.88
C LEU A 121 17.57 14.34 16.13
N ARG A 122 16.73 14.35 15.11
CA ARG A 122 15.41 13.73 15.13
C ARG A 122 15.25 12.80 13.93
N TYR A 123 14.52 11.71 14.16
CA TYR A 123 14.23 10.72 13.14
C TYR A 123 12.74 10.43 13.14
N CYS A 124 12.07 10.71 12.03
CA CYS A 124 10.65 10.44 11.84
C CYS A 124 10.49 9.27 10.88
N THR A 125 9.77 8.23 11.27
CA THR A 125 9.55 7.05 10.42
C THR A 125 8.09 6.67 10.32
N LYS A 126 7.68 6.13 9.18
CA LYS A 126 6.33 5.57 8.99
C LYS A 126 6.17 4.24 9.76
N ARG A 127 7.24 3.44 9.81
CA ARG A 127 7.21 2.09 10.38
C ARG A 127 7.89 2.06 11.74
N TYR A 128 7.72 0.97 12.48
CA TYR A 128 8.50 0.74 13.68
C TYR A 128 9.93 0.35 13.27
N ASP A 129 10.85 1.31 13.34
CA ASP A 129 12.27 1.16 12.98
C ASP A 129 13.15 1.81 14.06
N PRO A 130 13.29 1.19 15.24
CA PRO A 130 13.96 1.81 16.39
C PRO A 130 15.45 2.03 16.11
N LYS A 131 15.91 3.27 16.32
CA LYS A 131 17.30 3.71 16.18
C LYS A 131 17.84 4.23 17.50
N THR A 132 19.16 4.17 17.65
CA THR A 132 19.88 4.74 18.79
C THR A 132 21.08 5.51 18.31
N VAL A 133 21.18 6.79 18.68
CA VAL A 133 22.35 7.63 18.43
C VAL A 133 22.76 8.26 19.76
N SER A 134 23.98 8.00 20.21
CA SER A 134 24.48 8.45 21.52
C SER A 134 25.33 9.72 21.47
N SER A 135 25.73 10.14 20.27
CA SER A 135 26.67 11.25 20.05
C SER A 135 26.03 12.65 20.09
N CYS A 136 24.70 12.74 20.17
CA CYS A 136 23.96 14.00 20.26
C CYS A 136 22.59 13.78 20.94
N SER A 137 21.84 14.86 21.16
CA SER A 137 20.46 14.77 21.64
C SER A 137 19.58 14.13 20.57
N PHE A 138 19.36 12.82 20.66
CA PHE A 138 18.59 12.04 19.69
C PHE A 138 17.20 11.70 20.21
N LYS A 139 16.18 11.85 19.35
CA LYS A 139 14.84 11.31 19.59
C LYS A 139 14.21 10.84 18.30
N GLN A 140 13.56 9.69 18.38
CA GLN A 140 12.78 9.14 17.28
C GLN A 140 11.28 9.29 17.57
N PHE A 141 10.51 9.49 16.51
CA PHE A 141 9.05 9.49 16.53
C PHE A 141 8.49 8.97 15.20
N ARG A 142 7.17 8.85 15.10
CA ARG A 142 6.48 8.37 13.90
C ARG A 142 5.69 9.49 13.22
N TRP A 143 5.45 9.34 11.92
CA TRP A 143 4.55 10.24 11.18
C TRP A 143 3.16 10.36 11.81
N GLN A 144 2.72 9.35 12.57
CA GLN A 144 1.50 9.41 13.39
C GLN A 144 1.50 10.62 14.34
N GLN A 145 2.62 10.95 14.97
CA GLN A 145 2.70 12.08 15.90
C GLN A 145 2.62 13.43 15.18
N ILE A 146 3.14 13.52 13.94
CA ILE A 146 2.93 14.69 13.06
C ILE A 146 1.44 14.80 12.69
N TYR A 147 0.81 13.69 12.32
CA TYR A 147 -0.62 13.65 12.01
C TYR A 147 -1.46 14.12 13.21
N GLU A 148 -1.22 13.56 14.40
CA GLU A 148 -1.94 13.92 15.62
C GLU A 148 -1.72 15.37 16.03
N PHE A 149 -0.51 15.91 15.83
CA PHE A 149 -0.21 17.31 16.07
C PHE A 149 -1.03 18.21 15.14
N LEU A 150 -0.98 17.97 13.82
CA LEU A 150 -1.68 18.78 12.82
C LEU A 150 -3.21 18.66 12.94
N TYR A 151 -3.71 17.49 13.34
CA TYR A 151 -5.14 17.26 13.54
C TYR A 151 -5.75 18.12 14.67
N LYS A 152 -4.92 18.62 15.60
CA LYS A 152 -5.35 19.49 16.71
C LYS A 152 -5.27 20.98 16.37
N GLN A 153 -4.72 21.35 15.21
CA GLN A 153 -4.52 22.74 14.82
C GLN A 153 -5.77 23.30 14.13
N GLU A 154 -5.81 24.62 13.94
CA GLU A 154 -6.87 25.25 13.15
C GLU A 154 -6.92 24.67 11.73
N GLU A 155 -8.11 24.21 11.33
CA GLU A 155 -8.31 23.55 10.06
C GLU A 155 -8.17 24.55 8.89
N THR A 156 -7.06 24.45 8.17
CA THR A 156 -6.93 25.07 6.85
C THR A 156 -7.13 24.02 5.76
N GLU A 157 -7.54 24.44 4.57
CA GLU A 157 -7.67 23.54 3.42
C GLU A 157 -6.36 22.80 3.11
N VAL A 158 -5.21 23.46 3.28
CA VAL A 158 -3.89 22.87 3.07
C VAL A 158 -3.60 21.77 4.10
N ILE A 159 -3.84 22.03 5.39
CA ILE A 159 -3.67 21.04 6.46
C ILE A 159 -4.61 19.84 6.22
N ASN A 160 -5.87 20.08 5.88
CA ASN A 160 -6.85 19.03 5.62
C ASN A 160 -6.46 18.13 4.43
N ASN A 161 -5.96 18.71 3.34
CA ASN A 161 -5.44 17.96 2.20
C ASN A 161 -4.21 17.13 2.58
N PHE A 162 -3.33 17.64 3.44
CA PHE A 162 -2.14 16.93 3.89
C PHE A 162 -2.48 15.79 4.86
N LEU A 163 -3.38 16.01 5.81
CA LEU A 163 -3.91 14.95 6.69
C LEU A 163 -4.59 13.84 5.88
N GLN A 164 -5.26 14.17 4.77
CA GLN A 164 -5.80 13.17 3.87
C GLN A 164 -4.72 12.37 3.14
N LEU A 165 -3.64 13.02 2.67
CA LEU A 165 -2.49 12.34 2.09
C LEU A 165 -1.84 11.38 3.10
N LEU A 166 -1.58 11.84 4.33
CA LEU A 166 -1.01 11.01 5.39
C LEU A 166 -1.89 9.78 5.70
N ARG A 167 -3.23 9.94 5.67
CA ARG A 167 -4.17 8.81 5.80
C ARG A 167 -4.05 7.82 4.66
N SER A 168 -4.06 8.29 3.41
CA SER A 168 -3.91 7.40 2.24
C SER A 168 -2.59 6.64 2.25
N GLU A 169 -1.54 7.26 2.79
CA GLU A 169 -0.22 6.65 2.92
C GLU A 169 -0.06 5.86 4.23
N LYS A 170 -1.14 5.57 4.97
CA LYS A 170 -1.14 4.78 6.23
C LYS A 170 -0.20 5.35 7.31
N MET A 171 -0.07 6.66 7.38
CA MET A 171 0.78 7.38 8.34
C MET A 171 0.01 8.02 9.50
N ALA A 172 -1.33 7.99 9.46
CA ALA A 172 -2.17 8.50 10.55
C ALA A 172 -2.13 7.64 11.82
N GLY A 173 -1.44 6.50 11.80
CA GLY A 173 -1.43 5.53 12.89
C GLY A 173 -2.61 4.55 12.84
N ILE A 174 -2.56 3.56 13.72
CA ILE A 174 -3.68 2.65 13.97
C ILE A 174 -4.56 3.36 15.02
N LYS A 175 -5.87 3.42 14.78
CA LYS A 175 -6.81 3.88 15.81
C LYS A 175 -6.91 2.81 16.91
N ASP A 176 -7.28 3.23 18.12
CA ASP A 176 -7.61 2.27 19.16
C ASP A 176 -8.73 1.34 18.69
N PHE A 177 -8.65 0.06 19.06
CA PHE A 177 -9.70 -0.91 18.79
C PHE A 177 -11.04 -0.43 19.36
N GLN A 178 -12.06 -0.41 18.51
CA GLN A 178 -13.43 -0.11 18.90
C GLN A 178 -14.20 -1.41 19.20
N ILE A 179 -15.39 -1.29 19.78
CA ILE A 179 -16.24 -2.45 20.09
C ILE A 179 -16.63 -3.18 18.80
N GLU A 180 -16.86 -2.44 17.72
CA GLU A 180 -17.16 -2.95 16.39
C GLU A 180 -16.03 -3.87 15.89
N ASP A 181 -14.76 -3.50 16.10
CA ASP A 181 -13.61 -4.32 15.72
C ASP A 181 -13.62 -5.66 16.48
N VAL A 182 -13.95 -5.63 17.78
CA VAL A 182 -14.05 -6.85 18.60
C VAL A 182 -15.20 -7.75 18.13
N LEU A 183 -16.32 -7.16 17.71
CA LEU A 183 -17.47 -7.91 17.16
C LEU A 183 -17.10 -8.57 15.82
N VAL A 184 -16.41 -7.85 14.93
CA VAL A 184 -15.91 -8.39 13.66
C VAL A 184 -14.93 -9.53 13.91
N MET A 185 -13.99 -9.37 14.85
CA MET A 185 -13.03 -10.42 15.22
C MET A 185 -13.72 -11.71 15.69
N LYS A 186 -14.81 -11.60 16.46
CA LYS A 186 -15.59 -12.77 16.90
C LYS A 186 -16.29 -13.48 15.74
N GLY A 187 -16.81 -12.72 14.77
CA GLY A 187 -17.53 -13.27 13.62
C GLY A 187 -16.61 -13.87 12.55
N LEU A 188 -15.35 -13.42 12.48
CA LEU A 188 -14.42 -13.76 11.40
C LEU A 188 -14.22 -15.27 11.22
N GLN A 189 -14.04 -16.01 12.32
CA GLN A 189 -13.84 -17.47 12.25
C GLN A 189 -15.05 -18.17 11.62
N ALA A 190 -16.27 -17.78 12.00
CA ALA A 190 -17.49 -18.38 11.47
C ALA A 190 -17.68 -18.08 9.99
N VAL A 191 -17.32 -16.86 9.55
CA VAL A 191 -17.36 -16.48 8.12
C VAL A 191 -16.33 -17.29 7.32
N MET A 192 -15.11 -17.43 7.84
CA MET A 192 -14.08 -18.23 7.19
C MET A 192 -14.46 -19.70 7.06
N SER A 193 -15.04 -20.31 8.11
CA SER A 193 -15.52 -21.70 8.03
C SER A 193 -16.60 -21.88 6.95
N LYS A 194 -17.48 -20.89 6.75
CA LYS A 194 -18.46 -20.93 5.65
C LYS A 194 -17.77 -20.88 4.28
N MET A 195 -16.76 -20.01 4.12
CA MET A 195 -16.01 -19.93 2.86
C MET A 195 -15.24 -21.24 2.58
N ASP A 196 -14.62 -21.84 3.60
CA ASP A 196 -13.96 -23.15 3.46
C ASP A 196 -14.94 -24.24 3.04
N GLU A 197 -16.09 -24.35 3.71
CA GLU A 197 -17.11 -25.35 3.35
C GLU A 197 -17.60 -25.15 1.90
N MET A 198 -17.78 -23.90 1.46
CA MET A 198 -18.14 -23.59 0.08
C MET A 198 -17.05 -24.01 -0.91
N LEU A 199 -15.79 -23.71 -0.63
CA LEU A 199 -14.67 -24.12 -1.49
C LEU A 199 -14.50 -25.64 -1.52
N GLU A 200 -14.71 -26.34 -0.40
CA GLU A 200 -14.71 -27.81 -0.35
C GLU A 200 -15.80 -28.43 -1.25
N LEU A 201 -16.97 -27.81 -1.32
CA LEU A 201 -18.07 -28.27 -2.18
C LEU A 201 -17.82 -28.00 -3.67
N VAL A 202 -17.06 -26.95 -3.98
CA VAL A 202 -16.67 -26.57 -5.35
C VAL A 202 -15.42 -27.33 -5.81
N LEU A 203 -14.63 -27.89 -4.89
CA LEU A 203 -13.39 -28.61 -5.16
C LEU A 203 -13.51 -29.74 -6.20
N PRO A 204 -14.58 -30.57 -6.24
CA PRO A 204 -14.71 -31.60 -7.28
C PRO A 204 -14.80 -31.01 -8.68
N ASP A 205 -15.58 -29.94 -8.87
CA ASP A 205 -15.68 -29.25 -10.16
C ASP A 205 -14.39 -28.53 -10.51
N PHE A 206 -13.73 -27.90 -9.54
CA PHE A 206 -12.40 -27.32 -9.74
C PHE A 206 -11.41 -28.37 -10.23
N THR A 207 -11.33 -29.51 -9.53
CA THR A 207 -10.41 -30.60 -9.85
C THR A 207 -10.68 -31.20 -11.21
N LYS A 208 -11.96 -31.37 -11.56
CA LYS A 208 -12.40 -31.85 -12.87
C LYS A 208 -11.99 -30.90 -14.00
N ASN A 209 -12.04 -29.59 -13.79
CA ASN A 209 -11.76 -28.61 -14.83
C ASN A 209 -10.26 -28.26 -14.92
N PHE A 210 -9.56 -28.12 -13.80
CA PHE A 210 -8.21 -27.52 -13.74
C PHE A 210 -7.16 -28.39 -13.04
N GLY A 211 -7.55 -29.56 -12.51
CA GLY A 211 -6.67 -30.42 -11.72
C GLY A 211 -6.62 -30.05 -10.23
N VAL A 212 -5.77 -30.74 -9.48
CA VAL A 212 -5.70 -30.60 -8.02
C VAL A 212 -5.15 -29.21 -7.65
N PRO A 213 -5.85 -28.43 -6.79
CA PRO A 213 -5.37 -27.11 -6.39
C PRO A 213 -4.08 -27.19 -5.56
N HIS A 214 -3.32 -26.10 -5.54
CA HIS A 214 -2.10 -25.98 -4.77
C HIS A 214 -2.36 -26.07 -3.26
N GLN A 215 -1.70 -27.01 -2.58
CA GLN A 215 -1.89 -27.27 -1.15
C GLN A 215 -0.83 -26.64 -0.22
N ARG A 216 0.31 -26.18 -0.76
CA ARG A 216 1.45 -25.66 0.05
C ARG A 216 1.70 -24.18 -0.24
N GLY A 217 2.04 -23.41 0.81
CA GLY A 217 2.44 -22.00 0.69
C GLY A 217 1.30 -20.99 0.65
N TYR A 218 0.15 -21.35 0.05
CA TYR A 218 -0.98 -20.46 -0.27
C TYR A 218 -2.29 -20.81 0.44
N GLY A 219 -2.24 -21.23 1.71
CA GLY A 219 -3.48 -21.46 2.48
C GLY A 219 -4.39 -20.22 2.39
N HIS A 220 -5.69 -20.41 2.18
CA HIS A 220 -6.65 -19.35 1.82
C HIS A 220 -6.48 -18.07 2.67
N LEU A 221 -6.24 -18.26 3.97
CA LEU A 221 -5.96 -17.19 4.93
C LEU A 221 -4.76 -16.29 4.63
N LYS A 222 -3.69 -16.82 4.04
CA LYS A 222 -2.50 -16.04 3.69
C LYS A 222 -2.75 -15.10 2.52
N GLN A 223 -3.76 -15.41 1.70
CA GLN A 223 -4.12 -14.62 0.53
C GLN A 223 -4.93 -13.37 0.91
N LEU A 224 -5.68 -13.41 2.02
CA LEU A 224 -6.44 -12.24 2.49
C LEU A 224 -5.58 -10.99 2.74
N PRO A 225 -4.54 -11.02 3.59
CA PRO A 225 -3.76 -9.80 3.87
C PRO A 225 -2.90 -9.33 2.70
N LEU A 226 -2.62 -10.20 1.72
CA LEU A 226 -1.73 -9.90 0.58
C LEU A 226 -2.49 -9.49 -0.68
N HIS A 227 -3.62 -10.13 -0.95
CA HIS A 227 -4.36 -10.04 -2.20
C HIS A 227 -5.84 -9.75 -2.00
N ASN A 228 -6.31 -9.62 -0.76
CA ASN A 228 -7.73 -9.41 -0.45
C ASN A 228 -8.66 -10.56 -0.91
N GLN A 229 -8.09 -11.75 -1.09
CA GLN A 229 -8.75 -12.91 -1.67
C GLN A 229 -8.76 -14.11 -0.72
N TYR A 230 -9.80 -14.94 -0.82
CA TYR A 230 -9.97 -16.22 -0.16
C TYR A 230 -10.36 -17.28 -1.19
N CYS A 231 -9.36 -17.94 -1.80
CA CYS A 231 -9.61 -18.76 -2.99
C CYS A 231 -8.73 -20.01 -3.06
N MET A 232 -9.24 -21.00 -3.80
CA MET A 232 -8.45 -22.10 -4.34
C MET A 232 -7.72 -21.65 -5.60
N LEU A 233 -6.52 -22.16 -5.84
CA LEU A 233 -5.75 -21.83 -7.04
C LEU A 233 -4.97 -23.02 -7.59
N THR A 234 -4.72 -23.00 -8.89
CA THR A 234 -3.63 -23.73 -9.54
C THR A 234 -2.78 -22.74 -10.33
N THR A 235 -1.47 -22.94 -10.41
CA THR A 235 -0.54 -22.13 -11.22
C THR A 235 -0.12 -22.84 -12.51
N ASN A 236 -0.55 -24.10 -12.67
CA ASN A 236 -0.23 -24.91 -13.83
C ASN A 236 -1.50 -25.51 -14.40
N TYR A 237 -1.73 -25.27 -15.68
CA TYR A 237 -2.83 -25.84 -16.44
C TYR A 237 -2.30 -26.37 -17.77
N ASN A 238 -2.56 -27.64 -18.09
CA ASN A 238 -2.08 -28.31 -19.30
C ASN A 238 -0.58 -28.12 -19.60
N GLU A 239 0.28 -28.23 -18.57
CA GLU A 239 1.74 -28.05 -18.66
C GLU A 239 2.22 -26.61 -18.93
N SER A 240 1.31 -25.63 -18.90
CA SER A 240 1.63 -24.20 -19.00
C SER A 240 1.44 -23.47 -17.68
N PHE A 241 2.22 -22.41 -17.50
CA PHE A 241 2.08 -21.43 -16.42
C PHE A 241 0.85 -20.54 -16.65
N ILE A 242 -0.33 -21.13 -16.44
CA ILE A 242 -1.60 -20.44 -16.42
C ILE A 242 -2.16 -20.62 -15.02
N GLU A 243 -2.32 -19.51 -14.33
CA GLU A 243 -2.93 -19.45 -13.01
C GLU A 243 -4.45 -19.38 -13.15
N VAL A 244 -5.15 -20.25 -12.44
CA VAL A 244 -6.62 -20.22 -12.32
C VAL A 244 -6.98 -20.14 -10.84
N LYS A 245 -7.78 -19.14 -10.48
CA LYS A 245 -8.24 -18.86 -9.12
C LYS A 245 -9.75 -18.89 -9.04
N VAL A 246 -10.29 -19.46 -7.97
CA VAL A 246 -11.73 -19.54 -7.71
C VAL A 246 -12.00 -19.30 -6.24
N GLY A 247 -12.83 -18.31 -5.92
CA GLY A 247 -13.24 -18.06 -4.54
C GLY A 247 -13.88 -16.71 -4.31
N PHE A 248 -13.54 -16.10 -3.17
CA PHE A 248 -14.13 -14.86 -2.69
C PHE A 248 -13.11 -13.73 -2.70
N GLU A 249 -13.54 -12.53 -3.06
CA GLU A 249 -12.74 -11.32 -2.97
C GLU A 249 -13.50 -10.26 -2.15
N MET A 250 -12.82 -9.66 -1.16
CA MET A 250 -13.50 -8.83 -0.16
C MET A 250 -13.83 -7.43 -0.67
N GLU A 251 -13.09 -6.94 -1.66
CA GLU A 251 -13.31 -5.68 -2.35
C GLU A 251 -13.24 -5.94 -3.84
N SER A 252 -14.26 -5.50 -4.58
CA SER A 252 -14.27 -5.58 -6.03
C SER A 252 -13.30 -4.56 -6.62
N VAL A 253 -12.62 -4.93 -7.70
CA VAL A 253 -11.82 -4.01 -8.52
C VAL A 253 -12.74 -3.07 -9.34
N THR A 254 -14.03 -3.38 -9.39
CA THR A 254 -15.08 -2.61 -10.05
C THR A 254 -15.96 -1.88 -9.02
N ASP A 255 -16.84 -0.96 -9.46
CA ASP A 255 -17.82 -0.29 -8.57
C ASP A 255 -18.95 -1.24 -8.08
N HIS A 256 -18.80 -2.56 -8.24
CA HIS A 256 -19.79 -3.54 -7.78
C HIS A 256 -19.78 -3.71 -6.25
N PRO A 257 -20.96 -3.93 -5.63
CA PRO A 257 -21.04 -4.20 -4.20
C PRO A 257 -20.24 -5.44 -3.81
N SER A 258 -19.35 -5.29 -2.84
CA SER A 258 -18.50 -6.37 -2.31
C SER A 258 -19.10 -6.97 -1.03
N PRO A 259 -18.74 -8.21 -0.64
CA PRO A 259 -17.78 -9.11 -1.27
C PRO A 259 -18.33 -9.78 -2.54
N ILE A 260 -17.42 -10.23 -3.42
CA ILE A 260 -17.74 -10.91 -4.68
C ILE A 260 -17.29 -12.37 -4.69
N LEU A 261 -17.98 -13.18 -5.50
CA LEU A 261 -17.49 -14.46 -6.00
C LEU A 261 -16.70 -14.21 -7.27
N PHE A 262 -15.60 -14.94 -7.51
CA PHE A 262 -14.84 -14.81 -8.74
C PHE A 262 -14.29 -16.13 -9.28
N VAL A 263 -14.11 -16.16 -10.61
CA VAL A 263 -13.34 -17.17 -11.34
C VAL A 263 -12.40 -16.42 -12.27
N GLN A 264 -11.09 -16.49 -12.00
CA GLN A 264 -10.07 -15.68 -12.67
C GLN A 264 -9.02 -16.56 -13.33
N VAL A 265 -8.51 -16.07 -14.46
CA VAL A 265 -7.35 -16.57 -15.17
C VAL A 265 -6.28 -15.50 -15.17
N HIS A 266 -5.04 -15.90 -14.88
CA HIS A 266 -3.85 -15.09 -15.04
C HIS A 266 -2.78 -15.84 -15.82
N CYS A 267 -2.12 -15.16 -16.75
CA CYS A 267 -0.95 -15.68 -17.45
C CYS A 267 0.05 -14.54 -17.67
N ASP A 268 1.30 -14.76 -17.29
CA ASP A 268 2.38 -13.78 -17.37
C ASP A 268 3.36 -14.15 -18.50
N LYS A 269 3.79 -13.15 -19.28
CA LYS A 269 4.83 -13.27 -20.33
C LYS A 269 4.56 -14.34 -21.40
N ASP A 270 3.30 -14.52 -21.80
CA ASP A 270 2.96 -15.35 -22.96
C ASP A 270 2.27 -14.49 -24.03
N ILE A 271 3.07 -14.01 -24.98
CA ILE A 271 2.59 -13.15 -26.07
C ILE A 271 1.51 -13.84 -26.92
N ASN A 272 1.60 -15.15 -27.13
CA ASN A 272 0.65 -15.88 -27.96
C ASN A 272 -0.68 -16.01 -27.22
N PHE A 273 -0.62 -16.37 -25.94
CA PHE A 273 -1.80 -16.42 -25.08
C PHE A 273 -2.46 -15.04 -24.99
N ALA A 274 -1.68 -13.97 -24.77
CA ALA A 274 -2.18 -12.60 -24.69
C ALA A 274 -2.86 -12.13 -25.98
N GLN A 275 -2.27 -12.41 -27.14
CA GLN A 275 -2.87 -12.05 -28.43
C GLN A 275 -4.18 -12.79 -28.66
N LYS A 276 -4.21 -14.10 -28.40
CA LYS A 276 -5.42 -14.91 -28.58
C LYS A 276 -6.52 -14.54 -27.60
N MET A 277 -6.19 -14.27 -26.33
CA MET A 277 -7.15 -13.76 -25.34
C MET A 277 -7.73 -12.42 -25.75
N LYS A 278 -6.90 -11.53 -26.33
CA LYS A 278 -7.37 -10.25 -26.86
C LYS A 278 -8.35 -10.45 -28.02
N SER A 279 -8.02 -11.27 -29.00
CA SER A 279 -8.93 -11.59 -30.11
C SER A 279 -10.24 -12.22 -29.63
N HIS A 280 -10.18 -13.13 -28.65
CA HIS A 280 -11.37 -13.73 -28.04
C HIS A 280 -12.26 -12.68 -27.35
N SER A 281 -11.66 -11.71 -26.63
CA SER A 281 -12.41 -10.64 -25.96
C SER A 281 -13.20 -9.72 -26.91
N GLU A 282 -12.74 -9.60 -28.16
CA GLU A 282 -13.31 -8.71 -29.18
C GLU A 282 -14.34 -9.42 -30.09
N GLY A 283 -14.24 -10.74 -30.26
CA GLY A 283 -14.92 -11.46 -31.35
C GLY A 283 -15.92 -12.55 -30.97
N GLU A 284 -16.01 -12.97 -29.70
CA GLU A 284 -16.77 -14.16 -29.29
C GLU A 284 -17.99 -13.84 -28.41
N ASP A 285 -19.07 -14.63 -28.56
CA ASP A 285 -20.31 -14.47 -27.79
C ASP A 285 -20.15 -14.91 -26.33
N THR A 286 -19.29 -15.91 -26.07
CA THR A 286 -18.98 -16.39 -24.73
C THR A 286 -17.66 -15.79 -24.27
N LYS A 287 -17.71 -14.82 -23.37
CA LYS A 287 -16.53 -14.07 -22.88
C LYS A 287 -16.53 -13.92 -21.37
N PHE A 288 -15.37 -13.66 -20.79
CA PHE A 288 -15.24 -13.16 -19.42
C PHE A 288 -15.99 -11.84 -19.23
N ASP A 289 -16.38 -11.54 -17.99
CA ASP A 289 -17.04 -10.27 -17.67
C ASP A 289 -16.03 -9.12 -17.81
N PHE A 290 -14.75 -9.40 -17.50
CA PHE A 290 -13.67 -8.41 -17.51
C PHE A 290 -12.35 -8.98 -18.06
N TYR A 291 -11.54 -8.08 -18.65
CA TYR A 291 -10.20 -8.34 -19.18
C TYR A 291 -9.25 -7.19 -18.87
N GLN A 292 -8.02 -7.51 -18.51
CA GLN A 292 -6.89 -6.59 -18.47
C GLN A 292 -5.71 -7.28 -19.16
N ILE A 293 -5.28 -6.72 -20.29
CA ILE A 293 -4.19 -7.28 -21.10
C ILE A 293 -3.17 -6.18 -21.37
N GLU A 294 -2.02 -6.25 -20.72
CA GLU A 294 -0.95 -5.27 -20.83
C GLU A 294 0.41 -5.97 -20.82
N ASN A 295 1.35 -5.55 -21.67
CA ASN A 295 2.73 -6.05 -21.67
C ASN A 295 2.86 -7.60 -21.66
N GLU A 296 2.06 -8.30 -22.47
CA GLU A 296 2.06 -9.77 -22.55
C GLU A 296 1.55 -10.49 -21.29
N GLU A 297 1.01 -9.73 -20.34
CA GLU A 297 0.32 -10.24 -19.14
C GLU A 297 -1.19 -10.16 -19.35
N VAL A 298 -1.89 -11.22 -18.95
CA VAL A 298 -3.35 -11.35 -19.09
C VAL A 298 -3.97 -11.58 -17.72
N TYR A 299 -4.98 -10.79 -17.39
CA TYR A 299 -5.98 -11.08 -16.38
C TYR A 299 -7.36 -11.11 -17.06
N ALA A 300 -8.13 -12.16 -16.81
CA ALA A 300 -9.52 -12.24 -17.28
C ALA A 300 -10.36 -12.95 -16.23
N TRP A 301 -11.55 -12.43 -15.91
CA TRP A 301 -12.34 -12.98 -14.81
C TRP A 301 -13.84 -12.79 -14.97
N PHE A 302 -14.55 -13.66 -14.28
CA PHE A 302 -15.97 -13.53 -13.97
C PHE A 302 -16.11 -13.07 -12.52
N GLU A 303 -17.08 -12.20 -12.25
CA GLU A 303 -17.43 -11.80 -10.89
C GLU A 303 -18.95 -11.74 -10.69
N GLU A 304 -19.39 -11.97 -9.46
CA GLU A 304 -20.79 -11.80 -9.05
C GLU A 304 -20.85 -11.37 -7.58
N THR A 305 -21.71 -10.42 -7.25
CA THR A 305 -21.82 -9.95 -5.86
C THR A 305 -22.47 -11.00 -4.98
N LEU A 306 -21.89 -11.27 -3.80
CA LEU A 306 -22.48 -12.19 -2.84
C LEU A 306 -23.87 -11.73 -2.38
N LEU A 307 -24.15 -10.42 -2.47
CA LEU A 307 -25.44 -9.83 -2.14
C LEU A 307 -26.59 -10.42 -2.96
N ASN A 308 -26.33 -10.80 -4.23
CA ASN A 308 -27.35 -11.35 -5.13
C ASN A 308 -27.87 -12.72 -4.65
N PHE A 309 -27.12 -13.41 -3.79
CA PHE A 309 -27.49 -14.73 -3.26
C PHE A 309 -28.13 -14.65 -1.87
N LEU A 310 -28.06 -13.51 -1.16
CA LEU A 310 -28.49 -13.40 0.25
C LEU A 310 -30.00 -13.63 0.45
N ALA A 311 -30.82 -13.25 -0.53
CA ALA A 311 -32.27 -13.38 -0.44
C ALA A 311 -32.77 -14.78 -0.82
N SER A 312 -31.92 -15.64 -1.39
CA SER A 312 -32.31 -16.97 -1.84
C SER A 312 -32.36 -17.97 -0.68
N SER A 313 -33.42 -18.77 -0.64
CA SER A 313 -33.52 -19.93 0.25
C SER A 313 -32.60 -21.09 -0.18
N ARG A 314 -32.07 -21.04 -1.41
CA ARG A 314 -31.11 -21.99 -2.00
C ARG A 314 -29.74 -21.36 -2.24
N GLN A 315 -29.37 -20.39 -1.40
CA GLN A 315 -28.14 -19.62 -1.52
C GLN A 315 -26.91 -20.51 -1.76
N LYS A 316 -26.77 -21.59 -0.97
CA LYS A 316 -25.63 -22.50 -1.04
C LYS A 316 -25.55 -23.17 -2.42
N GLU A 317 -26.66 -23.73 -2.88
CA GLU A 317 -26.75 -24.41 -4.16
C GLU A 317 -26.49 -23.45 -5.33
N GLU A 318 -27.09 -22.25 -5.28
CA GLU A 318 -26.92 -21.25 -6.34
C GLU A 318 -25.47 -20.76 -6.49
N ILE A 319 -24.74 -20.61 -5.38
CA ILE A 319 -23.33 -20.24 -5.42
C ILE A 319 -22.50 -21.38 -6.04
N ILE A 320 -22.77 -22.64 -5.66
CA ILE A 320 -22.07 -23.81 -6.23
C ILE A 320 -22.35 -23.91 -7.73
N GLU A 321 -23.62 -23.79 -8.13
CA GLU A 321 -24.04 -23.80 -9.54
C GLU A 321 -23.38 -22.66 -10.34
N TRP A 322 -23.26 -21.47 -9.73
CA TRP A 322 -22.55 -20.34 -10.33
C TRP A 322 -21.07 -20.66 -10.57
N PHE A 323 -20.35 -21.15 -9.56
CA PHE A 323 -18.95 -21.54 -9.70
C PHE A 323 -18.76 -22.63 -10.75
N ALA A 324 -19.53 -23.72 -10.68
CA ALA A 324 -19.43 -24.83 -11.62
C ALA A 324 -19.63 -24.37 -13.08
N ARG A 325 -20.65 -23.52 -13.31
CA ARG A 325 -20.93 -22.96 -14.63
C ARG A 325 -19.79 -22.06 -15.11
N LYS A 326 -19.33 -21.12 -14.29
CA LYS A 326 -18.28 -20.16 -14.68
C LYS A 326 -16.93 -20.87 -14.88
N MET A 327 -16.55 -21.82 -14.03
CA MET A 327 -15.36 -22.66 -14.24
C MET A 327 -15.43 -23.45 -15.55
N GLY A 328 -16.60 -24.02 -15.88
CA GLY A 328 -16.80 -24.72 -17.15
C GLY A 328 -16.66 -23.81 -18.37
N VAL A 329 -17.11 -22.55 -18.27
CA VAL A 329 -16.89 -21.53 -19.31
C VAL A 329 -15.41 -21.17 -19.40
N THR A 330 -14.77 -20.87 -18.28
CA THR A 330 -13.34 -20.55 -18.19
C THR A 330 -12.49 -21.63 -18.83
N LYS A 331 -12.73 -22.90 -18.51
CA LYS A 331 -12.02 -24.02 -19.14
C LYS A 331 -12.14 -24.00 -20.66
N ARG A 332 -13.36 -23.83 -21.19
CA ARG A 332 -13.58 -23.78 -22.66
C ARG A 332 -12.80 -22.63 -23.30
N ILE A 333 -12.82 -21.44 -22.70
CA ILE A 333 -12.08 -20.29 -23.24
C ILE A 333 -10.58 -20.57 -23.21
N ILE A 334 -10.04 -21.02 -22.08
CA ILE A 334 -8.60 -21.33 -21.99
C ILE A 334 -8.23 -22.41 -23.01
N ASP A 335 -9.00 -23.50 -23.14
CA ASP A 335 -8.71 -24.58 -24.08
C ASP A 335 -8.75 -24.11 -25.55
N GLN A 336 -9.65 -23.17 -25.91
CA GLN A 336 -9.71 -22.59 -27.26
C GLN A 336 -8.53 -21.67 -27.56
N VAL A 337 -8.11 -20.88 -26.58
CA VAL A 337 -6.96 -19.98 -26.69
C VAL A 337 -5.67 -20.80 -26.67
N TYR A 338 -5.65 -21.87 -25.90
CA TYR A 338 -4.52 -22.75 -25.68
C TYR A 338 -4.54 -23.95 -26.63
N ASP A 339 -4.39 -23.70 -27.93
CA ASP A 339 -4.00 -24.76 -28.88
C ASP A 339 -2.49 -24.99 -28.82
N LYS A 340 -2.07 -26.20 -28.41
CA LYS A 340 -0.69 -26.69 -28.60
C LYS A 340 -0.38 -26.64 -30.10
N ILE A 341 0.54 -25.75 -30.49
CA ILE A 341 1.29 -25.96 -31.74
C ILE A 341 2.14 -27.20 -31.47
N HIS A 342 1.72 -28.34 -32.00
CA HIS A 342 2.52 -29.55 -32.04
C HIS A 342 3.61 -29.45 -33.11
#